data_AF-A0A966F3B1-F1
#
_entry.id   AF-A0A966F3B1-F1
#
_cell.length_a   1.000
_cell.length_b   1.000
_cell.length_c   1.000
_cell.angle_alpha   90.00
_cell.angle_beta   90.00
_cell.angle_gamma   90.00
#
_symmetry.space_group_name_H-M   'P 1'
#
loop_
_entity.id
_entity.type
_entity.pdbx_description
1 polymer ?
#
loop_
_entity_poly.entity_id
_entity_poly.type
_entity_poly.pdbx_seq_one_letter_code
_entity_poly.pdbx_strand_id
1 'polypeptide(L)'
;MDNYLGLLVALVIIILWILTIVTYQINDLTKVNYLIILLLILWQTFLNTGLFIIAHDGMHGLIFPSNIRVNDSISKIALILYAFLSYENLKEKHLLHHEFSGTNLDPDFHNNDNYNFFNWYGQFMTKYLSLKHLFRLSVLVLLSAYYCKVTWLHLLLFWALPLILSSLQLFFFGTFLPHRYGSKEKNDMSSIKSLYLPMFLSLIACYHFSYHQEHHQYPFVPWWKLPFVDTYIKS
;
A
#
# COMPACT_ATOMS: atom_id res chain seq x y z
N MET A 1 -27.13 9.23 -7.13
CA MET A 1 -25.96 10.09 -7.43
C MET A 1 -24.74 9.24 -7.22
N ASP A 2 -24.00 8.95 -8.29
CA ASP A 2 -22.74 8.22 -8.16
C ASP A 2 -21.77 9.03 -7.30
N ASN A 3 -21.22 8.41 -6.27
CA ASN A 3 -20.24 9.07 -5.41
C ASN A 3 -18.88 9.08 -6.12
N TYR A 4 -18.58 10.15 -6.85
CA TYR A 4 -17.30 10.33 -7.58
C TYR A 4 -16.10 10.63 -6.67
N LEU A 5 -16.30 10.72 -5.35
CA LEU A 5 -15.23 11.10 -4.42
C LEU A 5 -14.05 10.12 -4.46
N GLY A 6 -14.29 8.80 -4.52
CA GLY A 6 -13.22 7.81 -4.57
C GLY A 6 -12.36 7.94 -5.82
N LEU A 7 -13.00 8.15 -6.97
CA LEU A 7 -12.32 8.41 -8.24
C LEU A 7 -11.48 9.69 -8.17
N LEU A 8 -12.04 10.77 -7.62
CA LEU A 8 -11.32 12.04 -7.45
C LEU A 8 -10.08 11.87 -6.55
N VAL A 9 -10.24 11.22 -5.39
CA VAL A 9 -9.13 10.94 -4.46
C VAL A 9 -8.03 10.12 -5.15
N ALA A 10 -8.41 9.07 -5.88
CA ALA A 10 -7.46 8.24 -6.61
C ALA A 10 -6.68 9.03 -7.67
N LEU A 11 -7.38 9.85 -8.47
CA LEU A 11 -6.76 10.68 -9.50
C LEU A 11 -5.81 11.73 -8.87
N VAL A 12 -6.21 12.37 -7.78
CA VAL A 12 -5.36 13.34 -7.08
C VAL A 12 -4.06 12.69 -6.59
N ILE A 13 -4.12 11.53 -5.93
CA ILE A 13 -2.92 10.83 -5.46
C ILE A 13 -2.02 10.43 -6.63
N ILE A 14 -2.59 9.87 -7.71
CA ILE A 14 -1.82 9.49 -8.91
C ILE A 14 -1.15 10.71 -9.56
N ILE A 15 -1.88 11.81 -9.72
CA ILE A 15 -1.35 13.04 -10.31
C ILE A 15 -0.24 13.62 -9.44
N LEU A 16 -0.46 13.70 -8.11
CA LEU A 16 0.55 14.16 -7.17
C LEU A 16 1.81 13.29 -7.23
N TRP A 17 1.65 11.96 -7.32
CA TRP A 17 2.76 11.03 -7.47
C TRP A 17 3.58 11.31 -8.75
N ILE A 18 2.92 11.47 -9.89
CA ILE A 18 3.58 11.74 -11.17
C ILE A 18 4.28 13.10 -11.15
N LEU A 19 3.61 14.15 -10.66
CA LEU A 19 4.19 15.48 -10.57
C LEU A 19 5.41 15.49 -9.65
N THR A 20 5.34 14.77 -8.53
CA THR A 20 6.41 14.69 -7.53
C THR A 20 7.66 14.05 -8.13
N ILE A 21 7.53 12.88 -8.77
CA ILE A 21 8.67 12.16 -9.34
C ILE A 21 9.32 12.93 -10.52
N VAL A 22 8.50 13.56 -11.37
CA VAL A 22 8.98 14.37 -12.51
C VAL A 22 9.72 15.62 -12.01
N THR A 23 9.18 16.32 -11.01
CA THR A 23 9.78 17.55 -10.48
C THR A 23 11.18 17.30 -9.94
N TYR A 24 11.39 16.20 -9.21
CA TYR A 24 12.70 15.94 -8.62
C TYR A 24 13.75 15.56 -9.65
N GLN A 25 13.37 14.93 -10.77
CA GLN A 25 14.30 14.58 -11.84
C GLN A 25 14.90 15.80 -12.56
N ILE A 26 14.26 16.97 -12.46
CA ILE A 26 14.66 18.21 -13.14
C ILE A 26 15.57 19.07 -12.24
N ASN A 27 15.62 18.81 -10.94
CA ASN A 27 16.31 19.65 -9.98
C ASN A 27 17.77 19.24 -9.75
N ASP A 28 18.66 20.22 -9.60
CA ASP A 28 20.02 20.00 -9.13
C ASP A 28 20.03 19.89 -7.60
N LEU A 29 20.17 18.66 -7.10
CA LEU A 29 20.13 18.36 -5.65
C LEU A 29 21.22 19.05 -4.85
N THR A 30 22.33 19.48 -5.47
CA THR A 30 23.39 20.22 -4.76
C THR A 30 22.92 21.58 -4.25
N LYS A 31 21.82 22.09 -4.81
CA LYS A 31 21.21 23.38 -4.45
C LYS A 31 20.00 23.23 -3.52
N VAL A 32 19.63 22.00 -3.16
CA VAL A 32 18.46 21.70 -2.33
C VAL A 32 18.90 21.37 -0.92
N ASN A 33 18.24 21.96 0.09
CA ASN A 33 18.51 21.68 1.49
C ASN A 33 18.23 20.19 1.83
N TYR A 34 19.11 19.54 2.61
CA TYR A 34 18.94 18.16 3.04
C TYR A 34 17.63 17.87 3.78
N LEU A 35 17.12 18.83 4.57
CA LEU A 35 15.82 18.71 5.21
C LEU A 35 14.69 18.65 4.17
N ILE A 36 14.79 19.45 3.10
CA ILE A 36 13.83 19.40 2.00
C ILE A 36 13.92 18.02 1.36
N ILE A 37 15.11 17.54 0.98
CA ILE A 37 15.29 16.19 0.41
C ILE A 37 14.64 15.12 1.28
N LEU A 38 14.85 15.14 2.60
CA LEU A 38 14.22 14.22 3.53
C LEU A 38 12.68 14.30 3.48
N LEU A 39 12.11 15.51 3.52
CA LEU A 39 10.67 15.70 3.43
C LEU A 39 10.10 15.20 2.10
N LEU A 40 10.83 15.38 1.00
CA LEU A 40 10.45 14.90 -0.32
C LEU A 40 10.49 13.36 -0.40
N ILE A 41 11.45 12.70 0.26
CA ILE A 41 11.52 11.24 0.40
C ILE A 41 10.29 10.73 1.15
N LEU A 42 9.99 11.33 2.32
CA LEU A 42 8.84 10.96 3.14
C LEU A 42 7.51 11.20 2.41
N TRP A 43 7.41 12.32 1.69
CA TRP A 43 6.26 12.63 0.85
C TRP A 43 6.07 11.59 -0.27
N GLN A 44 7.15 11.22 -0.95
CA GLN A 44 7.11 10.20 -1.99
C GLN A 44 6.77 8.82 -1.41
N THR A 45 7.24 8.49 -0.20
CA THR A 45 6.84 7.27 0.53
C THR A 45 5.34 7.28 0.80
N PHE A 46 4.81 8.40 1.30
CA PHE A 46 3.38 8.56 1.55
C PHE A 46 2.53 8.40 0.28
N LEU A 47 2.98 8.95 -0.85
CA LEU A 47 2.30 8.79 -2.13
C LEU A 47 2.40 7.37 -2.69
N ASN A 48 3.54 6.69 -2.53
CA ASN A 48 3.68 5.27 -2.87
C ASN A 48 2.69 4.42 -2.07
N THR A 49 2.64 4.60 -0.75
CA THR A 49 1.64 3.94 0.10
C THR A 49 0.23 4.23 -0.41
N GLY A 50 -0.06 5.48 -0.79
CA GLY A 50 -1.33 5.89 -1.40
C GLY A 50 -1.69 5.14 -2.69
N LEU A 51 -0.72 4.92 -3.60
CA LEU A 51 -0.95 4.11 -4.80
C LEU A 51 -1.40 2.69 -4.46
N PHE A 52 -0.77 2.07 -3.46
CA PHE A 52 -1.14 0.72 -3.04
C PHE A 52 -2.55 0.72 -2.41
N ILE A 53 -2.87 1.73 -1.61
CA ILE A 53 -4.19 1.89 -0.98
C ILE A 53 -5.30 2.13 -2.01
N ILE A 54 -5.03 2.88 -3.09
CA ILE A 54 -5.96 2.98 -4.22
C ILE A 54 -6.24 1.61 -4.80
N ALA A 55 -5.20 0.83 -5.09
CA ALA A 55 -5.36 -0.49 -5.67
C ALA A 55 -6.14 -1.44 -4.75
N HIS A 56 -5.83 -1.39 -3.46
CA HIS A 56 -6.56 -2.11 -2.42
C HIS A 56 -8.05 -1.76 -2.41
N ASP A 57 -8.41 -0.47 -2.31
CA ASP A 57 -9.82 -0.04 -2.30
C ASP A 57 -10.52 -0.40 -3.61
N GLY A 58 -9.80 -0.39 -4.73
CA GLY A 58 -10.31 -0.85 -6.02
C GLY A 58 -10.56 -2.37 -6.08
N MET A 59 -9.81 -3.20 -5.34
CA MET A 59 -10.10 -4.64 -5.21
C MET A 59 -11.47 -4.88 -4.55
N HIS A 60 -11.90 -3.96 -3.68
CA HIS A 60 -13.24 -3.92 -3.06
C HIS A 60 -14.28 -3.13 -3.86
N GLY A 61 -13.90 -2.53 -5.00
CA GLY A 61 -14.81 -1.76 -5.85
C GLY A 61 -15.17 -0.36 -5.32
N LEU A 62 -14.34 0.23 -4.44
CA LEU A 62 -14.66 1.47 -3.71
C LEU A 62 -14.24 2.76 -4.43
N ILE A 63 -13.42 2.68 -5.47
CA ILE A 63 -12.99 3.86 -6.25
C ILE A 63 -14.20 4.43 -7.01
N PHE A 64 -14.94 3.57 -7.70
CA PHE A 64 -16.13 3.96 -8.46
C PHE A 64 -17.18 2.84 -8.44
N PRO A 65 -18.03 2.76 -7.41
CA PRO A 65 -18.91 1.60 -7.17
C PRO A 65 -19.83 1.22 -8.33
N SER A 66 -20.21 2.19 -9.16
CA SER A 66 -21.13 1.98 -10.29
C SER A 66 -20.48 1.27 -11.48
N ASN A 67 -19.15 1.12 -11.52
CA ASN A 67 -18.47 0.40 -12.60
C ASN A 67 -17.17 -0.29 -12.14
N ILE A 68 -17.23 -1.61 -11.97
CA ILE A 68 -16.09 -2.43 -11.55
C ILE A 68 -14.88 -2.34 -12.50
N ARG A 69 -15.11 -2.16 -13.81
CA ARG A 69 -14.01 -2.06 -14.79
C ARG A 69 -13.16 -0.81 -14.55
N VAL A 70 -13.78 0.28 -14.12
CA VAL A 70 -13.05 1.52 -13.76
C VAL A 70 -12.16 1.27 -12.54
N ASN A 71 -12.66 0.54 -11.53
CA ASN A 71 -11.88 0.17 -10.36
C ASN A 71 -10.67 -0.70 -10.76
N ASP A 72 -10.90 -1.74 -11.56
CA ASP A 72 -9.84 -2.63 -12.03
C ASP A 72 -8.78 -1.87 -12.83
N SER A 73 -9.20 -0.98 -13.75
CA SER A 73 -8.27 -0.17 -14.56
C SER A 73 -7.43 0.78 -13.71
N ILE A 74 -8.04 1.51 -12.79
CA ILE A 74 -7.31 2.46 -11.93
C ILE A 74 -6.36 1.72 -10.99
N SER A 75 -6.80 0.60 -10.43
CA SER A 75 -5.96 -0.25 -9.56
C SER A 75 -4.75 -0.79 -10.29
N LYS A 76 -4.94 -1.26 -11.54
CA LYS A 76 -3.83 -1.69 -12.41
C LYS A 76 -2.83 -0.57 -12.66
N ILE A 77 -3.31 0.64 -12.98
CA ILE A 77 -2.44 1.80 -13.17
C ILE A 77 -1.67 2.10 -11.89
N ALA A 78 -2.33 2.14 -10.74
CA ALA A 78 -1.70 2.43 -9.45
C ALA A 78 -0.61 1.39 -9.09
N LEU A 79 -0.88 0.10 -9.31
CA LEU A 79 0.10 -0.98 -9.10
C LEU A 79 1.25 -0.97 -10.10
N ILE A 80 1.00 -0.54 -11.34
CA ILE A 80 2.04 -0.33 -12.34
C ILE A 80 2.99 0.77 -11.88
N LEU A 81 2.44 1.93 -11.47
CA LEU A 81 3.22 3.06 -10.97
C LEU A 81 3.98 2.72 -9.68
N TYR A 82 3.40 1.91 -8.79
CA TYR A 82 4.04 1.51 -7.55
C TYR A 82 5.29 0.64 -7.80
N ALA A 83 5.15 -0.51 -8.46
CA ALA A 83 6.27 -1.42 -8.71
C ALA A 83 6.00 -2.44 -9.83
N PHE A 84 5.18 -2.09 -10.83
CA PHE A 84 4.75 -3.01 -11.90
C PHE A 84 3.99 -4.26 -11.41
N LEU A 85 3.37 -4.20 -10.22
CA LEU A 85 2.74 -5.36 -9.57
C LEU A 85 1.52 -5.89 -10.36
N SER A 86 1.30 -7.21 -10.30
CA SER A 86 0.13 -7.83 -10.91
C SER A 86 -1.11 -7.60 -10.05
N TYR A 87 -2.10 -6.91 -10.62
CA TYR A 87 -3.39 -6.66 -9.97
C TYR A 87 -4.13 -7.96 -9.66
N GLU A 88 -4.15 -8.91 -10.60
CA GLU A 88 -4.88 -10.17 -10.47
C GLU A 88 -4.34 -11.01 -9.32
N ASN A 89 -3.01 -11.20 -9.24
CA ASN A 89 -2.38 -11.96 -8.16
C ASN A 89 -2.54 -11.26 -6.80
N LEU A 90 -2.47 -9.92 -6.76
CA LEU A 90 -2.70 -9.18 -5.53
C LEU A 90 -4.16 -9.28 -5.06
N LYS A 91 -5.12 -9.10 -5.98
CA LYS A 91 -6.56 -9.22 -5.67
C LYS A 91 -6.92 -10.60 -5.16
N GLU A 92 -6.45 -11.65 -5.83
CA GLU A 92 -6.68 -13.04 -5.40
C GLU A 92 -6.19 -13.27 -3.97
N LYS A 93 -4.94 -12.87 -3.68
CA LYS A 93 -4.35 -13.05 -2.35
C LYS A 93 -5.03 -12.20 -1.29
N HIS A 94 -5.39 -10.97 -1.63
CA HIS A 94 -6.12 -10.08 -0.75
C HIS A 94 -7.50 -10.65 -0.37
N LEU A 95 -8.22 -11.24 -1.33
CA LEU A 95 -9.49 -11.90 -1.05
C LEU A 95 -9.30 -13.15 -0.18
N LEU A 96 -8.26 -13.97 -0.44
CA LEU A 96 -7.92 -15.10 0.43
C LEU A 96 -7.55 -14.66 1.85
N HIS A 97 -6.87 -13.52 2.00
CA HIS A 97 -6.56 -12.93 3.29
C HIS A 97 -7.83 -12.58 4.08
N HIS A 98 -8.82 -11.95 3.43
CA HIS A 98 -10.11 -11.67 4.07
C HIS A 98 -10.93 -12.92 4.41
N GLU A 99 -10.93 -13.92 3.51
CA GLU A 99 -11.73 -15.13 3.68
C GLU A 99 -11.15 -16.06 4.76
N PHE A 100 -9.83 -16.18 4.81
CA PHE A 100 -9.13 -17.18 5.62
C PHE A 100 -8.23 -16.57 6.70
N SER A 101 -8.46 -15.30 7.05
CA SER A 101 -7.61 -14.55 7.97
C SER A 101 -7.27 -15.32 9.24
N GLY A 102 -5.99 -15.30 9.64
CA GLY A 102 -5.52 -15.99 10.83
C GLY A 102 -5.39 -17.52 10.69
N THR A 103 -5.50 -18.06 9.48
CA THR A 103 -5.31 -19.50 9.20
C THR A 103 -4.13 -19.75 8.26
N ASN A 104 -3.72 -21.02 8.13
CA ASN A 104 -2.65 -21.41 7.18
C ASN A 104 -2.98 -21.15 5.70
N LEU A 105 -4.24 -20.86 5.36
CA LEU A 105 -4.66 -20.53 4.00
C LEU A 105 -4.54 -19.02 3.71
N ASP A 106 -4.40 -18.20 4.74
CA ASP A 106 -4.16 -16.77 4.60
C ASP A 106 -2.73 -16.53 4.06
N PRO A 107 -2.57 -15.91 2.87
CA PRO A 107 -1.26 -15.63 2.30
C PRO A 107 -0.45 -14.64 3.16
N ASP A 108 -1.05 -13.91 4.08
CA ASP A 108 -0.34 -12.93 4.91
C ASP A 108 -0.02 -13.48 6.30
N PHE A 109 -0.64 -14.59 6.67
CA PHE A 109 -0.45 -15.23 7.97
C PHE A 109 0.91 -15.92 8.12
N HIS A 110 1.41 -15.93 9.36
CA HIS A 110 2.63 -16.61 9.75
C HIS A 110 2.38 -17.43 11.03
N ASN A 111 2.51 -18.76 10.94
CA ASN A 111 2.12 -19.70 11.99
C ASN A 111 3.30 -20.22 12.84
N ASN A 112 4.30 -19.40 13.13
CA ASN A 112 5.44 -19.85 13.96
C ASN A 112 5.54 -19.05 15.26
N ASP A 113 5.75 -19.77 16.35
CA ASP A 113 5.90 -19.23 17.72
C ASP A 113 7.14 -18.31 17.89
N ASN A 114 8.07 -18.31 16.92
CA ASN A 114 9.27 -17.45 16.89
C ASN A 114 9.27 -16.55 15.64
N TYR A 115 8.40 -15.55 15.61
CA TYR A 115 8.36 -14.59 14.50
C TYR A 115 9.42 -13.48 14.67
N ASN A 116 10.34 -13.38 13.70
CA ASN A 116 11.19 -12.20 13.52
C ASN A 116 10.57 -11.33 12.42
N PHE A 117 10.42 -10.02 12.68
CA PHE A 117 9.81 -9.07 11.75
C PHE A 117 10.40 -9.18 10.33
N PHE A 118 11.73 -9.22 10.19
CA PHE A 118 12.40 -9.26 8.89
C PHE A 118 12.22 -10.61 8.18
N ASN A 119 12.17 -11.71 8.93
CA ASN A 119 11.93 -13.03 8.33
C ASN A 119 10.50 -13.12 7.77
N TRP A 120 9.50 -12.64 8.54
CA TRP A 120 8.12 -12.59 8.06
C TRP A 120 7.98 -11.63 6.88
N TYR A 121 8.59 -10.44 6.94
CA TYR A 121 8.61 -9.52 5.80
C TYR A 121 9.19 -10.19 4.54
N GLY A 122 10.32 -10.89 4.65
CA GLY A 122 10.91 -11.63 3.53
C GLY A 122 9.96 -12.67 2.93
N GLN A 123 9.32 -13.48 3.78
CA GLN A 123 8.35 -14.49 3.35
C GLN A 123 7.08 -13.88 2.75
N PHE A 124 6.61 -12.76 3.29
CA PHE A 124 5.50 -12.00 2.72
C PHE A 124 5.88 -11.52 1.32
N MET A 125 7.05 -10.89 1.16
CA MET A 125 7.49 -10.37 -0.13
C MET A 125 7.64 -11.45 -1.19
N THR A 126 8.09 -12.68 -0.86
CA THR A 126 8.18 -13.77 -1.85
C THR A 126 6.83 -14.26 -2.36
N LYS A 127 5.75 -14.07 -1.59
CA LYS A 127 4.38 -14.36 -2.05
C LYS A 127 3.94 -13.33 -3.09
N TYR A 128 4.36 -12.07 -3.00
CA TYR A 128 3.90 -11.01 -3.92
C TYR A 128 4.88 -10.68 -5.04
N LEU A 129 6.16 -10.94 -4.86
CA LEU A 129 7.24 -10.64 -5.79
C LEU A 129 8.03 -11.90 -6.14
N SER A 130 7.96 -12.30 -7.41
CA SER A 130 8.82 -13.36 -7.95
C SER A 130 10.18 -12.81 -8.39
N LEU A 131 11.22 -13.66 -8.41
CA LEU A 131 12.52 -13.28 -8.98
C LEU A 131 12.40 -12.81 -10.44
N LYS A 132 11.51 -13.42 -11.23
CA LYS A 132 11.22 -13.00 -12.61
C LYS A 132 10.59 -11.61 -12.67
N HIS A 133 9.78 -11.24 -11.69
CA HIS A 133 9.25 -9.88 -11.56
C HIS A 133 10.37 -8.89 -11.26
N LEU A 134 11.18 -9.16 -10.24
CA LEU A 134 12.29 -8.30 -9.85
C LEU A 134 13.26 -8.09 -11.02
N PHE A 135 13.60 -9.13 -11.76
CA PHE A 135 14.43 -9.02 -12.96
C PHE A 135 13.81 -8.08 -14.02
N ARG A 136 12.52 -8.27 -14.35
CA ARG A 136 11.82 -7.41 -15.33
C ARG A 136 11.75 -5.96 -14.86
N LEU A 137 11.41 -5.74 -13.59
CA LEU A 137 11.35 -4.40 -13.00
C LEU A 137 12.72 -3.72 -13.07
N SER A 138 13.79 -4.42 -12.68
CA SER A 138 15.16 -3.90 -12.75
C SER A 138 15.54 -3.51 -14.18
N VAL A 139 15.26 -4.35 -15.18
CA VAL A 139 15.53 -4.01 -16.59
C VAL A 139 14.76 -2.77 -17.02
N LEU A 140 13.46 -2.68 -16.72
CA LEU A 140 12.63 -1.53 -17.09
C LEU A 140 13.11 -0.23 -16.44
N VAL A 141 13.47 -0.28 -15.16
CA VAL A 141 13.98 0.88 -14.41
C VAL A 141 15.32 1.33 -14.96
N LEU A 142 16.24 0.39 -15.26
CA LEU A 142 17.55 0.70 -15.82
C LEU A 142 17.45 1.33 -17.22
N LEU A 143 16.58 0.77 -18.08
CA LEU A 143 16.32 1.35 -19.40
C LEU A 143 15.71 2.75 -19.28
N SER A 144 14.71 2.91 -18.41
CA SER A 144 14.07 4.22 -18.18
C SER A 144 15.07 5.24 -17.66
N ALA A 145 15.90 4.86 -16.68
CA ALA A 145 16.94 5.74 -16.14
C ALA A 145 17.96 6.14 -17.21
N TYR A 146 18.34 5.22 -18.10
CA TYR A 146 19.23 5.51 -19.23
C TYR A 146 18.62 6.51 -20.21
N TYR A 147 17.39 6.26 -20.70
CA TYR A 147 16.74 7.13 -21.68
C TYR A 147 16.34 8.50 -21.12
N CYS A 148 15.87 8.55 -19.88
CA CYS A 148 15.49 9.79 -19.19
C CYS A 148 16.69 10.50 -18.55
N LYS A 149 17.92 9.96 -18.68
CA LYS A 149 19.16 10.50 -18.09
C LYS A 149 19.06 10.71 -16.58
N VAL A 150 18.35 9.82 -15.88
CA VAL A 150 18.18 9.88 -14.43
C VAL A 150 19.46 9.38 -13.76
N THR A 151 20.04 10.20 -12.89
CA THR A 151 21.23 9.80 -12.12
C THR A 151 20.88 8.71 -11.09
N TRP A 152 21.86 7.89 -10.72
CA TRP A 152 21.72 6.89 -9.67
C TRP A 152 21.25 7.47 -8.33
N LEU A 153 21.72 8.67 -7.97
CA LEU A 153 21.32 9.32 -6.72
C LEU A 153 19.82 9.66 -6.71
N HIS A 154 19.29 10.20 -7.81
CA HIS A 154 17.87 10.49 -7.94
C HIS A 154 17.04 9.22 -7.91
N LEU A 155 17.48 8.17 -8.62
CA LEU A 155 16.79 6.88 -8.63
C LEU A 155 16.77 6.25 -7.23
N LEU A 156 17.88 6.33 -6.49
CA LEU A 156 17.96 5.83 -5.12
C LEU A 156 17.02 6.62 -4.19
N LEU A 157 17.14 7.94 -4.16
CA LEU A 157 16.47 8.79 -3.17
C LEU A 157 14.96 8.95 -3.44
N PHE A 158 14.54 9.04 -4.70
CA PHE A 158 13.16 9.39 -5.03
C PHE A 158 12.35 8.27 -5.67
N TRP A 159 12.96 7.11 -5.95
CA TRP A 159 12.24 5.93 -6.43
C TRP A 159 12.46 4.72 -5.54
N ALA A 160 13.70 4.23 -5.40
CA ALA A 160 13.99 2.98 -4.69
C ALA A 160 13.75 3.08 -3.17
N LEU A 161 14.34 4.08 -2.51
CA LEU A 161 14.20 4.26 -1.07
C LEU A 161 12.74 4.51 -0.66
N PRO A 162 11.98 5.42 -1.31
CA PRO A 162 10.58 5.63 -0.96
C PRO A 162 9.71 4.39 -1.17
N LEU A 163 10.02 3.58 -2.19
CA LEU A 163 9.31 2.34 -2.50
C LEU A 163 9.56 1.25 -1.44
N ILE A 164 10.80 1.13 -0.98
CA ILE A 164 11.18 0.20 0.10
C ILE A 164 10.54 0.64 1.43
N LEU A 165 10.56 1.95 1.72
CA LEU A 165 9.94 2.49 2.93
C LEU A 165 8.42 2.29 2.90
N SER A 166 7.75 2.49 1.76
CA SER A 166 6.31 2.26 1.65
C SER A 166 5.95 0.78 1.77
N SER A 167 6.76 -0.14 1.22
CA SER A 167 6.48 -1.58 1.36
C SER A 167 6.66 -2.05 2.80
N LEU A 168 7.68 -1.55 3.51
CA LEU A 168 7.86 -1.81 4.94
C LEU A 168 6.71 -1.22 5.76
N GLN A 169 6.25 -0.01 5.43
CA GLN A 169 5.14 0.67 6.08
C GLN A 169 3.82 -0.12 5.91
N LEU A 170 3.49 -0.50 4.68
CA LEU A 170 2.31 -1.31 4.35
C LEU A 170 2.34 -2.64 5.10
N PHE A 171 3.48 -3.34 5.07
CA PHE A 171 3.62 -4.60 5.80
C PHE A 171 3.50 -4.40 7.32
N PHE A 172 4.12 -3.36 7.87
CA PHE A 172 4.13 -3.13 9.32
C PHE A 172 2.72 -2.84 9.85
N PHE A 173 2.00 -1.90 9.24
CA PHE A 173 0.67 -1.48 9.70
C PHE A 173 -0.48 -2.33 9.16
N GLY A 174 -0.34 -2.89 7.97
CA GLY A 174 -1.39 -3.68 7.31
C GLY A 174 -1.30 -5.19 7.57
N THR A 175 -0.14 -5.71 7.96
CA THR A 175 0.05 -7.16 8.13
C THR A 175 0.64 -7.51 9.49
N PHE A 176 1.82 -6.99 9.82
CA PHE A 176 2.56 -7.40 11.01
C PHE A 176 1.85 -7.02 12.31
N LEU A 177 1.56 -5.73 12.54
CA LEU A 177 0.92 -5.30 13.78
C LEU A 177 -0.48 -5.90 14.00
N PRO A 178 -1.36 -5.94 12.98
CA PRO A 178 -2.71 -6.45 13.20
C PRO A 178 -2.76 -7.96 13.43
N HIS A 179 -1.83 -8.72 12.83
CA HIS A 179 -1.89 -10.18 12.81
C HIS A 179 -0.82 -10.89 13.66
N ARG A 180 0.11 -10.16 14.30
CA ARG A 180 1.17 -10.76 15.15
C ARG A 180 0.66 -11.50 16.39
N TYR A 181 -0.56 -11.20 16.83
CA TYR A 181 -1.20 -11.87 17.97
C TYR A 181 -2.22 -12.87 17.43
N GLY A 182 -1.73 -13.92 16.76
CA GLY A 182 -2.59 -14.96 16.20
C GLY A 182 -3.42 -15.67 17.28
N SER A 183 -4.65 -16.03 16.95
CA SER A 183 -5.41 -17.03 17.70
C SER A 183 -5.00 -18.43 17.23
N LYS A 184 -5.01 -19.40 18.15
CA LYS A 184 -4.90 -20.83 17.78
C LYS A 184 -6.21 -21.41 17.24
N GLU A 185 -7.28 -20.61 17.26
CA GLU A 185 -8.62 -21.00 16.83
C GLU A 185 -8.94 -20.42 15.45
N LYS A 186 -9.43 -21.27 14.54
CA LYS A 186 -9.80 -20.90 13.17
C LYS A 186 -10.85 -19.78 13.16
N ASN A 187 -10.66 -18.82 12.26
CA ASN A 187 -11.63 -17.75 11.95
C ASN A 187 -12.01 -16.86 13.14
N ASP A 188 -11.15 -16.74 14.14
CA ASP A 188 -11.38 -15.78 15.20
C ASP A 188 -10.96 -14.38 14.73
N MET A 189 -11.91 -13.63 14.17
CA MET A 189 -11.75 -12.21 13.83
C MET A 189 -11.30 -11.36 15.04
N SER A 190 -11.43 -11.88 16.27
CA SER A 190 -10.90 -11.22 17.47
C SER A 190 -9.37 -11.22 17.54
N SER A 191 -8.70 -12.06 16.75
CA SER A 191 -7.23 -12.10 16.64
C SER A 191 -6.65 -10.92 15.86
N ILE A 192 -7.42 -10.33 14.94
CA ILE A 192 -7.01 -9.13 14.20
C ILE A 192 -7.14 -7.92 15.12
N LYS A 193 -6.05 -7.19 15.36
CA LYS A 193 -6.04 -6.02 16.25
C LYS A 193 -5.81 -4.72 15.51
N SER A 194 -6.71 -3.77 15.69
CA SER A 194 -6.49 -2.38 15.28
C SER A 194 -5.52 -1.66 16.22
N LEU A 195 -4.73 -0.76 15.65
CA LEU A 195 -3.94 0.23 16.37
C LEU A 195 -4.68 1.57 16.28
N TYR A 196 -5.42 1.91 17.33
CA TYR A 196 -6.19 3.15 17.43
C TYR A 196 -5.28 4.37 17.57
N LEU A 197 -4.89 4.96 16.44
CA LEU A 197 -4.11 6.18 16.37
C LEU A 197 -5.02 7.40 16.19
N PRO A 198 -4.64 8.58 16.72
CA PRO A 198 -5.26 9.85 16.35
C PRO A 198 -5.36 10.01 14.83
N MET A 199 -6.40 10.71 14.35
CA MET A 199 -6.74 10.79 12.92
C MET A 199 -5.55 11.15 12.03
N PHE A 200 -4.81 12.21 12.35
CA PHE A 200 -3.64 12.59 11.58
C PHE A 200 -2.55 11.51 11.57
N LEU A 201 -2.29 10.86 12.71
CA LEU A 201 -1.28 9.82 12.84
C LEU A 201 -1.67 8.54 12.08
N SER A 202 -2.93 8.14 12.11
CA SER A 202 -3.42 7.00 11.33
C SER A 202 -3.35 7.26 9.82
N LEU A 203 -3.59 8.50 9.36
CA LEU A 203 -3.42 8.88 7.96
C LEU A 203 -1.97 8.68 7.51
N ILE A 204 -1.02 9.30 8.21
CA ILE A 204 0.40 9.21 7.85
C ILE A 204 0.96 7.80 8.06
N ALA A 205 0.40 7.02 8.99
CA ALA A 205 0.85 5.67 9.28
C ALA A 205 0.53 4.69 8.15
N CYS A 206 -0.70 4.69 7.63
CA CYS A 206 -1.09 3.82 6.51
C CYS A 206 -2.49 4.16 5.96
N TYR A 207 -2.81 5.44 5.69
CA TYR A 207 -4.14 5.81 5.17
C TYR A 207 -5.30 5.24 6.01
N HIS A 208 -5.18 5.30 7.33
CA HIS A 208 -6.12 4.74 8.30
C HIS A 208 -6.24 3.20 8.35
N PHE A 209 -5.40 2.43 7.64
CA PHE A 209 -5.36 0.97 7.81
C PHE A 209 -4.82 0.50 9.16
N SER A 210 -4.41 1.42 10.05
CA SER A 210 -4.25 1.11 11.46
C SER A 210 -5.58 0.64 12.10
N TYR A 211 -6.72 1.02 11.51
CA TYR A 211 -8.07 0.51 11.81
C TYR A 211 -8.34 -0.77 11.00
N HIS A 212 -7.46 -1.76 11.14
CA HIS A 212 -7.45 -2.95 10.29
C HIS A 212 -8.60 -3.93 10.60
N GLN A 213 -8.97 -4.07 11.87
CA GLN A 213 -10.11 -4.89 12.26
C GLN A 213 -11.41 -4.32 11.69
N GLU A 214 -11.59 -2.99 11.73
CA GLU A 214 -12.73 -2.30 11.14
C GLU A 214 -12.77 -2.51 9.63
N HIS A 215 -11.62 -2.47 8.96
CA HIS A 215 -11.52 -2.78 7.54
C HIS A 215 -11.94 -4.23 7.23
N HIS A 216 -11.48 -5.23 8.00
CA HIS A 216 -11.90 -6.63 7.83
C HIS A 216 -13.40 -6.84 8.07
N GLN A 217 -13.97 -6.15 9.05
CA GLN A 217 -15.40 -6.21 9.35
C GLN A 217 -16.26 -5.48 8.31
N TYR A 218 -15.76 -4.37 7.78
CA TYR A 218 -16.46 -3.49 6.87
C TYR A 218 -15.62 -3.19 5.62
N PRO A 219 -15.31 -4.21 4.78
CA PRO A 219 -14.43 -4.04 3.62
C PRO A 219 -15.04 -3.17 2.52
N PHE A 220 -16.32 -2.81 2.67
CA PHE A 220 -17.03 -1.88 1.79
C PHE A 220 -16.91 -0.41 2.21
N VAL A 221 -16.17 -0.11 3.28
CA VAL A 221 -15.91 1.25 3.76
C VAL A 221 -14.58 1.73 3.18
N PRO A 222 -14.54 2.87 2.47
CA PRO A 222 -13.29 3.38 1.91
C PRO A 222 -12.34 3.85 3.02
N TRP A 223 -11.04 3.85 2.73
CA TRP A 223 -9.99 4.08 3.72
C TRP A 223 -10.18 5.39 4.53
N TRP A 224 -10.64 6.47 3.90
CA TRP A 224 -10.84 7.77 4.55
C TRP A 224 -12.03 7.80 5.53
N LYS A 225 -12.85 6.75 5.56
CA LYS A 225 -13.98 6.60 6.48
C LYS A 225 -13.74 5.60 7.61
N LEU A 226 -12.67 4.80 7.55
CA LEU A 226 -12.37 3.78 8.57
C LEU A 226 -12.35 4.34 10.01
N PRO A 227 -11.76 5.51 10.32
CA PRO A 227 -11.73 6.04 11.68
C PRO A 227 -13.11 6.36 12.29
N PHE A 228 -14.16 6.40 11.46
CA PHE A 228 -15.51 6.77 11.87
C PHE A 228 -16.46 5.58 11.96
N VAL A 229 -16.02 4.36 11.60
CA VAL A 229 -16.88 3.17 11.57
C VAL A 229 -17.58 2.95 12.91
N ASP A 230 -16.86 3.07 14.03
CA ASP A 230 -17.43 2.93 15.38
C ASP A 230 -18.48 3.99 15.74
N THR A 231 -18.36 5.20 15.17
CA THR A 231 -19.36 6.26 15.40
C THR A 231 -20.67 6.01 14.67
N TYR A 232 -20.66 5.23 13.57
CA TYR A 232 -21.88 4.88 12.82
C TYR A 232 -22.60 3.64 13.38
N ILE A 233 -21.91 2.81 14.18
CA ILE A 233 -22.48 1.59 14.80
C ILE A 233 -23.19 1.93 16.13
N LYS A 234 -22.80 3.03 16.79
CA LYS A 234 -23.39 3.48 18.06
C LYS A 234 -24.52 4.52 17.90
N SER A 235 -24.86 4.91 16.67
CA SER A 235 -25.97 5.83 16.32
C SER A 235 -27.17 5.05 15.82
#